data_AF-A0A7C7JU08-F1
#
_entry.id   AF-A0A7C7JU08-F1
#
_cell.length_a   1.000
_cell.length_b   1.000
_cell.length_c   1.000
_cell.angle_alpha   90.00
_cell.angle_beta   90.00
_cell.angle_gamma   90.00
#
_symmetry.space_group_name_H-M   'P 1'
#
loop_
_entity.id
_entity.type
_entity.pdbx_description
1 polymer ?
#
loop_
_entity_poly.entity_id
_entity_poly.type
_entity_poly.pdbx_seq_one_letter_code
_entity_poly.pdbx_strand_id
1 'polypeptide(L)'
;MNYLAHIYLSGNNKMISIGNFISDGIRGKKYKTYPKEVQVGILLHRQIDTFTDAHPTVRQSTKRLHENYGHYSGIIVDILYDHFLAKNWSKYSDVPLEEYAEDFYQILTDNIEILPQRILKMMPHLISGNWLLSYATKEGI
;
A
#
# COMPACT_ATOMS: atom_id res chain seq x y z
N MET A 1 -5.51 -4.30 -3.12
CA MET A 1 -4.84 -2.99 -3.05
C MET A 1 -4.92 -2.49 -1.62
N ASN A 2 -3.80 -2.59 -0.93
CA ASN A 2 -3.61 -2.19 0.47
C ASN A 2 -2.36 -1.28 0.48
N TYR A 3 -2.54 0.02 0.26
CA TYR A 3 -1.41 0.93 0.16
C TYR A 3 -0.81 1.24 1.53
N LEU A 4 -1.65 1.56 2.52
CA LEU A 4 -1.16 2.03 3.82
C LEU A 4 -0.37 0.95 4.54
N ALA A 5 -0.86 -0.30 4.61
CA ALA A 5 -0.12 -1.33 5.31
C ALA A 5 1.18 -1.72 4.58
N HIS A 6 1.21 -1.71 3.24
CA HIS A 6 2.45 -1.94 2.49
C HIS A 6 3.51 -0.85 2.73
N ILE A 7 3.09 0.41 2.79
CA ILE A 7 3.99 1.52 3.14
C ILE A 7 4.47 1.34 4.59
N TYR A 8 3.56 1.10 5.53
CA TYR A 8 3.87 0.90 6.95
C TYR A 8 4.82 -0.27 7.21
N LEU A 9 4.60 -1.42 6.57
CA LEU A 9 5.44 -2.62 6.71
C LEU A 9 6.82 -2.47 6.05
N SER A 10 7.09 -1.37 5.36
CA SER A 10 8.41 -1.06 4.81
C SER A 10 9.39 -0.46 5.84
N GLY A 11 8.91 -0.17 7.05
CA GLY A 11 9.71 0.43 8.12
C GLY A 11 10.19 1.84 7.75
N ASN A 12 11.37 2.23 8.24
CA ASN A 12 11.86 3.61 8.14
C ASN A 12 12.68 3.92 6.87
N ASN A 13 12.84 2.96 5.95
CA ASN A 13 13.63 3.19 4.73
C ASN A 13 12.73 3.70 3.58
N LYS A 14 12.95 4.95 3.20
CA LYS A 14 12.18 5.68 2.17
C LYS A 14 12.19 5.00 0.80
N MET A 15 13.33 4.41 0.40
CA MET A 15 13.43 3.76 -0.90
C MET A 15 12.77 2.38 -0.91
N ILE A 16 12.77 1.68 0.22
CA ILE A 16 12.01 0.44 0.38
C ILE A 16 10.51 0.75 0.36
N SER A 17 10.04 1.80 1.03
CA SER A 17 8.61 2.16 1.02
C SER A 17 8.14 2.58 -0.37
N ILE A 18 8.94 3.33 -1.14
CA ILE A 18 8.67 3.59 -2.57
C ILE A 18 8.57 2.28 -3.34
N GLY A 19 9.57 1.39 -3.22
CA GLY A 19 9.60 0.12 -3.92
C GLY A 19 8.38 -0.75 -3.63
N ASN A 20 7.96 -0.80 -2.37
CA ASN A 20 6.79 -1.55 -1.95
C ASN A 20 5.50 -0.98 -2.56
N PHE A 21 5.37 0.34 -2.54
CA PHE A 21 4.21 1.04 -3.10
C PHE A 21 4.07 0.89 -4.62
N ILE A 22 5.17 0.94 -5.38
CA ILE A 22 5.11 0.91 -6.86
C ILE A 22 5.07 -0.53 -7.45
N SER A 23 5.17 -1.56 -6.62
CA SER A 23 5.40 -2.95 -7.02
C SER A 23 4.34 -3.51 -7.97
N ASP A 24 3.05 -3.17 -7.78
CA ASP A 24 1.92 -3.62 -8.62
C ASP A 24 2.10 -3.30 -10.11
N GLY A 25 2.86 -2.25 -10.42
CA GLY A 25 3.19 -1.86 -11.79
C GLY A 25 4.34 -2.65 -12.43
N ILE A 26 5.09 -3.44 -11.65
CA ILE A 26 6.40 -3.97 -12.03
C ILE A 26 6.36 -5.49 -12.13
N ARG A 27 6.22 -5.99 -13.37
CA ARG A 27 6.11 -7.42 -13.67
C ARG A 27 7.45 -8.15 -13.73
N GLY A 28 7.48 -9.37 -13.20
CA GLY A 28 8.60 -10.30 -13.35
C GLY A 28 9.92 -9.74 -12.81
N LYS A 29 11.00 -9.86 -13.59
CA LYS A 29 12.36 -9.42 -13.23
C LYS A 29 12.65 -7.95 -13.58
N LYS A 30 11.67 -7.18 -14.07
CA LYS A 30 11.87 -5.75 -14.43
C LYS A 30 12.32 -4.90 -13.24
N TYR A 31 12.02 -5.30 -12.01
CA TYR A 31 12.50 -4.63 -10.80
C TYR A 31 14.04 -4.52 -10.74
N LYS A 32 14.78 -5.40 -11.43
CA LYS A 32 16.26 -5.37 -11.43
C LYS A 32 16.86 -4.10 -12.02
N THR A 33 16.09 -3.29 -12.76
CA THR A 33 16.54 -2.01 -13.30
C THR A 33 16.47 -0.86 -12.29
N TYR A 34 15.87 -1.08 -11.13
CA TYR A 34 15.70 -0.06 -10.09
C TYR A 34 16.90 -0.04 -9.13
N PRO A 35 17.10 1.05 -8.35
CA PRO A 35 18.07 1.08 -7.26
C PRO A 35 17.85 -0.07 -6.26
N LYS A 36 18.94 -0.56 -5.65
CA LYS A 36 18.94 -1.75 -4.77
C LYS A 36 17.84 -1.76 -3.72
N GLU A 37 17.64 -0.64 -3.02
CA GLU A 37 16.63 -0.53 -1.96
C GLU A 37 15.20 -0.58 -2.50
N VAL A 38 14.96 0.03 -3.67
CA VAL A 38 13.66 -0.06 -4.37
C VAL A 38 13.40 -1.51 -4.81
N GLN A 39 14.43 -2.25 -5.23
CA GLN A 39 14.30 -3.69 -5.50
C GLN A 39 13.85 -4.46 -4.26
N VAL A 40 14.44 -4.14 -3.10
CA VAL A 40 14.05 -4.74 -1.82
C VAL A 40 12.59 -4.45 -1.52
N GLY A 41 12.13 -3.20 -1.67
CA GLY A 41 10.73 -2.83 -1.50
C GLY A 41 9.78 -3.62 -2.42
N ILE A 42 10.12 -3.75 -3.70
CA ILE A 42 9.31 -4.51 -4.67
C ILE A 42 9.23 -5.99 -4.29
N LEU A 43 10.33 -6.57 -3.82
CA LEU A 43 10.33 -7.96 -3.37
C LEU A 43 9.56 -8.12 -2.05
N LEU A 44 9.66 -7.16 -1.14
CA LEU A 44 8.93 -7.14 0.12
C LEU A 44 7.42 -7.11 -0.11
N HIS A 45 6.92 -6.27 -1.03
CA HIS A 45 5.52 -6.26 -1.44
C HIS A 45 5.03 -7.67 -1.80
N ARG A 46 5.75 -8.34 -2.70
CA ARG A 46 5.37 -9.69 -3.16
C ARG A 46 5.40 -10.72 -2.03
N GLN A 47 6.30 -10.57 -1.07
CA GLN A 47 6.36 -11.43 0.12
C GLN A 47 5.15 -11.19 1.03
N ILE A 48 4.76 -9.93 1.24
CA ILE A 48 3.56 -9.56 2.00
C ILE A 48 2.31 -10.16 1.33
N ASP A 49 2.15 -9.99 0.03
CA ASP A 49 1.02 -10.56 -0.72
C ASP A 49 0.99 -12.08 -0.61
N THR A 50 2.12 -12.73 -0.88
CA THR A 50 2.22 -14.21 -0.82
C THR A 50 1.84 -14.72 0.57
N PHE A 51 2.29 -14.03 1.62
CA PHE A 51 1.96 -14.38 3.00
C PHE A 51 0.47 -14.19 3.28
N THR A 52 -0.08 -13.03 2.93
CA THR A 52 -1.48 -12.66 3.23
C THR A 52 -2.47 -13.51 2.43
N ASP A 53 -2.24 -13.75 1.14
CA ASP A 53 -3.08 -14.61 0.28
C ASP A 53 -3.15 -16.07 0.77
N ALA A 54 -2.07 -16.54 1.39
CA ALA A 54 -2.02 -17.88 1.98
C ALA A 54 -2.63 -17.93 3.39
N HIS A 55 -2.77 -16.78 4.07
CA HIS A 55 -3.14 -16.75 5.48
C HIS A 55 -4.61 -17.17 5.71
N PRO A 56 -4.89 -18.13 6.61
CA PRO A 56 -6.26 -18.62 6.83
C PRO A 56 -7.28 -17.52 7.17
N THR A 57 -6.89 -16.53 7.97
CA THR A 57 -7.75 -15.39 8.32
C THR A 57 -8.12 -14.55 7.11
N VAL A 58 -7.19 -14.30 6.19
CA VAL A 58 -7.46 -13.51 4.98
C VAL A 58 -8.40 -14.27 4.06
N ARG A 59 -8.16 -15.57 3.87
CA ARG A 59 -9.07 -16.46 3.13
C ARG A 59 -10.47 -16.52 3.73
N GLN A 60 -10.58 -16.48 5.05
CA GLN A 60 -11.88 -16.40 5.72
C GLN A 60 -12.58 -15.06 5.42
N SER A 61 -11.86 -13.94 5.49
CA SER A 61 -12.39 -12.61 5.16
C SER A 61 -12.89 -12.54 3.72
N THR A 62 -12.11 -13.01 2.74
CA THR A 62 -12.53 -13.00 1.34
C THR A 62 -13.72 -13.93 1.09
N LYS A 63 -13.74 -15.12 1.70
CA LYS A 63 -14.86 -16.07 1.58
C LYS A 63 -16.19 -15.49 2.05
N ARG A 64 -16.22 -14.65 3.10
CA ARG A 64 -17.44 -13.98 3.59
C ARG A 64 -18.08 -13.08 2.53
N LEU A 65 -17.28 -12.51 1.64
CA LEU A 65 -17.71 -11.55 0.63
C LEU A 65 -17.86 -12.18 -0.77
N HIS A 66 -17.32 -13.39 -0.96
CA HIS A 66 -17.27 -14.02 -2.28
C HIS A 66 -18.66 -14.27 -2.90
N GLU A 67 -19.66 -14.61 -2.09
CA GLU A 67 -21.04 -14.82 -2.59
C GLU A 67 -21.60 -13.58 -3.30
N ASN A 68 -21.36 -12.39 -2.73
CA ASN A 68 -21.93 -11.14 -3.23
C ASN A 68 -21.02 -10.38 -4.20
N TYR A 69 -19.69 -10.57 -4.09
CA TYR A 69 -18.71 -9.74 -4.79
C TYR A 69 -17.71 -10.54 -5.65
N GLY A 70 -17.74 -11.87 -5.60
CA GLY A 70 -16.90 -12.75 -6.42
C GLY A 70 -15.41 -12.38 -6.39
N HIS A 71 -14.82 -12.15 -7.56
CA HIS A 71 -13.40 -11.78 -7.71
C HIS A 71 -13.02 -10.45 -7.05
N TYR A 72 -13.99 -9.56 -6.79
CA TYR A 72 -13.72 -8.28 -6.12
C TYR A 72 -13.59 -8.43 -4.60
N SER A 73 -13.93 -9.59 -4.02
CA SER A 73 -13.83 -9.84 -2.58
C SER A 73 -12.43 -9.56 -2.01
N GLY A 74 -11.37 -9.93 -2.73
CA GLY A 74 -9.98 -9.65 -2.33
C GLY A 74 -9.70 -8.15 -2.23
N ILE A 75 -10.08 -7.40 -3.27
CA ILE A 75 -9.87 -5.95 -3.31
C ILE A 75 -10.61 -5.25 -2.17
N ILE A 76 -11.85 -5.68 -1.89
CA ILE A 76 -12.64 -5.12 -0.78
C ILE A 76 -11.96 -5.42 0.57
N VAL A 77 -11.48 -6.65 0.77
CA VAL A 77 -10.78 -7.03 2.01
C VAL A 77 -9.50 -6.21 2.21
N ASP A 78 -8.75 -5.95 1.13
CA ASP A 78 -7.53 -5.15 1.20
C ASP A 78 -7.81 -3.70 1.64
N ILE A 79 -8.86 -3.08 1.08
CA ILE A 79 -9.33 -1.74 1.46
C ILE A 79 -9.78 -1.75 2.93
N LEU A 80 -10.51 -2.79 3.36
CA LEU A 80 -10.94 -2.91 4.75
C LEU A 80 -9.77 -3.07 5.72
N TYR A 81 -8.68 -3.74 5.34
CA TYR A 81 -7.49 -3.82 6.17
C TYR A 81 -6.76 -2.49 6.31
N ASP A 82 -6.65 -1.72 5.24
CA ASP A 82 -6.15 -0.34 5.32
C ASP A 82 -7.06 0.53 6.18
N HIS A 83 -8.39 0.36 6.06
CA HIS A 83 -9.34 1.04 6.94
C HIS A 83 -9.10 0.71 8.41
N PHE A 84 -9.00 -0.58 8.75
CA PHE A 84 -8.78 -0.99 10.14
C PHE A 84 -7.43 -0.53 10.67
N LEU A 85 -6.37 -0.53 9.85
CA LEU A 85 -5.07 0.01 10.20
C LEU A 85 -5.17 1.52 10.47
N ALA A 86 -5.69 2.29 9.51
CA ALA A 86 -5.82 3.75 9.61
C ALA A 86 -6.71 4.17 10.78
N LYS A 87 -7.86 3.53 10.96
CA LYS A 87 -8.79 3.80 12.06
C LYS A 87 -8.21 3.50 13.43
N ASN A 88 -7.31 2.53 13.54
CA ASN A 88 -6.67 2.13 14.80
C ASN A 88 -5.20 2.56 14.87
N TRP A 89 -4.79 3.56 14.09
CA TRP A 89 -3.39 3.89 13.84
C TRP A 89 -2.55 4.11 15.10
N SER A 90 -3.11 4.75 16.12
CA SER A 90 -2.44 5.02 17.41
C SER A 90 -2.05 3.77 18.20
N LYS A 91 -2.52 2.58 17.82
CA LYS A 91 -2.07 1.30 18.39
C LYS A 91 -0.82 0.75 17.72
N TYR A 92 -0.47 1.26 16.54
CA TYR A 92 0.60 0.74 15.68
C TYR A 92 1.76 1.74 15.56
N SER A 93 1.48 3.04 15.58
CA SER A 93 2.50 4.08 15.43
C SER A 93 2.28 5.21 16.43
N ASP A 94 3.39 5.76 16.95
CA ASP A 94 3.41 6.97 17.76
C ASP A 94 3.32 8.25 16.91
N VAL A 95 3.61 8.15 15.60
CA VAL A 95 3.49 9.26 14.64
C VAL A 95 2.04 9.37 14.19
N PRO A 96 1.39 10.56 14.21
CA PRO A 96 0.04 10.73 13.68
C PRO A 96 -0.10 10.29 12.23
N LEU A 97 -1.25 9.71 11.87
CA LEU A 97 -1.49 9.19 10.50
C LEU A 97 -1.38 10.28 9.44
N GLU A 98 -1.81 11.50 9.76
CA GLU A 98 -1.74 12.65 8.87
C GLU A 98 -0.29 13.02 8.55
N GLU A 99 0.57 13.14 9.57
CA GLU A 99 2.01 13.39 9.42
C GLU A 99 2.69 12.25 8.65
N TYR A 100 2.33 11.00 8.94
CA TYR A 100 2.86 9.84 8.25
C TYR A 100 2.51 9.82 6.75
N ALA A 101 1.25 10.13 6.43
CA ALA A 101 0.80 10.21 5.04
C ALA A 101 1.48 11.35 4.29
N GLU A 102 1.61 12.52 4.92
CA GLU A 102 2.28 13.69 4.33
C GLU A 102 3.77 13.43 4.05
N ASP A 103 4.50 12.83 5.00
CA ASP A 103 5.90 12.43 4.78
C ASP A 103 6.03 11.48 3.59
N PHE A 104 5.14 10.49 3.47
CA PHE A 104 5.15 9.58 2.34
C PHE A 104 4.87 10.28 0.99
N TYR A 105 3.93 11.23 0.96
CA TYR A 105 3.66 12.01 -0.25
C TYR A 105 4.84 12.90 -0.65
N GLN A 106 5.55 13.47 0.34
CA GLN A 106 6.79 14.21 0.09
C GLN A 106 7.86 13.29 -0.48
N ILE A 107 8.03 12.08 0.08
CA ILE A 107 8.94 11.06 -0.43
C ILE A 107 8.66 10.74 -1.90
N LEU A 108 7.40 10.60 -2.31
CA LEU A 108 7.04 10.38 -3.71
C LEU A 108 7.43 11.57 -4.60
N THR A 109 7.17 12.78 -4.13
CA THR A 109 7.45 14.02 -4.88
C THR A 109 8.95 14.24 -5.06
N ASP A 110 9.75 13.94 -4.05
CA ASP A 110 11.22 14.05 -4.09
C ASP A 110 11.86 13.01 -5.03
N ASN A 111 11.13 11.95 -5.38
CA ASN A 111 11.64 10.78 -6.10
C ASN A 111 10.88 10.49 -7.40
N ILE A 112 10.25 11.50 -8.01
CA ILE A 112 9.45 11.35 -9.23
C ILE A 112 10.17 10.62 -10.37
N GLU A 113 11.49 10.78 -10.49
CA GLU A 113 12.29 10.20 -11.59
C GLU A 113 12.31 8.67 -11.58
N ILE A 114 12.17 8.04 -10.40
CA ILE A 114 12.15 6.59 -10.26
C ILE A 114 10.73 6.01 -10.32
N LEU A 115 9.69 6.86 -10.34
CA LEU A 115 8.31 6.38 -10.32
C LEU A 115 7.86 5.89 -11.71
N PRO A 116 7.16 4.75 -11.81
CA PRO A 116 6.55 4.33 -13.06
C PRO A 116 5.53 5.34 -13.57
N GLN A 117 5.37 5.44 -14.90
CA GLN A 117 4.41 6.35 -15.54
C GLN A 117 2.97 6.24 -15.02
N ARG A 118 2.53 5.02 -14.64
CA ARG A 118 1.22 4.82 -14.02
C ARG A 118 1.10 5.55 -12.68
N ILE A 119 2.15 5.50 -11.86
CA ILE A 119 2.19 6.14 -10.54
C ILE A 119 2.24 7.66 -10.72
N LEU A 120 3.05 8.18 -11.65
CA LEU A 120 3.11 9.61 -11.95
C LEU A 120 1.73 10.20 -12.33
N LYS A 121 0.89 9.44 -13.05
CA LYS A 121 -0.48 9.87 -13.39
C LYS A 121 -1.45 9.78 -12.21
N MET A 122 -1.25 8.83 -11.30
CA MET A 122 -2.11 8.60 -10.14
C MET A 122 -1.77 9.54 -8.97
N MET A 123 -0.50 9.87 -8.81
CA MET A 123 0.06 10.59 -7.67
C MET A 123 -0.66 11.92 -7.37
N PRO A 124 -1.01 12.79 -8.36
CA PRO A 124 -1.73 14.02 -8.07
C PRO A 124 -3.06 13.79 -7.34
N HIS A 125 -3.81 12.74 -7.72
CA HIS A 125 -5.09 12.41 -7.11
C HIS A 125 -4.94 11.78 -5.72
N LEU A 126 -3.91 10.94 -5.56
CA LEU A 126 -3.58 10.31 -4.29
C LEU A 126 -3.20 11.35 -3.23
N ILE A 127 -2.41 12.35 -3.62
CA ILE A 127 -1.99 13.45 -2.74
C ILE A 127 -3.17 14.40 -2.48
N SER A 128 -3.83 14.89 -3.54
CA SER A 128 -4.92 15.88 -3.38
C SER A 128 -6.11 15.33 -2.61
N GLY A 129 -6.39 14.04 -2.74
CA GLY A 129 -7.46 13.35 -2.03
C GLY A 129 -7.04 12.76 -0.69
N ASN A 130 -5.77 12.92 -0.29
CA ASN A 130 -5.16 12.31 0.90
C ASN A 130 -5.66 10.88 1.17
N TRP A 131 -5.43 9.98 0.20
CA TRP A 131 -6.01 8.63 0.23
C TRP A 131 -5.60 7.83 1.48
N LEU A 132 -4.34 7.95 1.90
CA LEU A 132 -3.83 7.22 3.07
C LEU A 132 -4.54 7.62 4.37
N LEU A 133 -4.79 8.92 4.56
CA LEU A 133 -5.55 9.41 5.72
C LEU A 133 -7.04 9.07 5.60
N SER A 134 -7.59 9.16 4.39
CA SER A 134 -9.02 8.93 4.11
C SER A 134 -9.47 7.52 4.51
N TYR A 135 -8.57 6.52 4.48
CA TYR A 135 -8.85 5.19 4.98
C TYR A 135 -9.37 5.18 6.43
N ALA A 136 -9.09 6.18 7.27
CA ALA A 136 -9.54 6.21 8.66
C ALA A 136 -11.07 6.35 8.81
N THR A 137 -11.77 6.84 7.79
CA THR A 137 -13.23 7.08 7.83
C THR A 137 -13.99 6.07 6.97
N LYS A 138 -15.32 6.01 7.11
CA LYS A 138 -16.14 5.13 6.26
C LYS A 138 -16.37 5.76 4.89
N GLU A 139 -16.44 7.08 4.85
CA GLU A 139 -16.65 7.88 3.64
C GLU A 139 -15.42 7.84 2.71
N GLY A 140 -14.25 7.52 3.26
CA GLY A 140 -13.01 7.36 2.50
C GLY A 140 -12.77 5.97 1.91
N ILE A 141 -13.70 5.01 2.08
CA ILE A 141 -13.62 3.64 1.52
C ILE A 141 -14.85 3.26 0.69
#